data_AF-A0A2R6F7U2-F1
#
_entry.id   AF-A0A2R6F7U2-F1
#
_cell.length_a   1.000
_cell.length_b   1.000
_cell.length_c   1.000
_cell.angle_alpha   90.00
_cell.angle_beta   90.00
_cell.angle_gamma   90.00
#
_symmetry.space_group_name_H-M   'P 1'
#
loop_
_entity.id
_entity.type
_entity.pdbx_description
1 polymer ?
#
loop_
_entity_poly.entity_id
_entity_poly.type
_entity_poly.pdbx_seq_one_letter_code
_entity_poly.pdbx_strand_id
1 'polypeptide(L)'
;VFADGDSAVNVAALVGLLRDLDVENDYPGFVVDELLGRELAAMLAGDQPLRLLAEATFHVADVRTHGDEDGAAGADDLDAALAAGAQTRLPGWPWTAGPSPFSV
;
A
#
# COMPACT_ATOMS: atom_id res chain seq x y z
N VAL A 1 1.00 -9.92 9.19
CA VAL A 1 1.95 -8.79 9.19
C VAL A 1 2.61 -8.69 10.55
N PHE A 2 2.00 -8.07 11.57
CA PHE A 2 2.73 -7.74 12.81
C PHE A 2 3.14 -8.90 13.72
N ALA A 3 2.61 -10.10 13.50
CA ALA A 3 3.05 -11.32 14.20
C ALA A 3 4.31 -11.95 13.57
N ASP A 4 4.66 -11.54 12.35
CA ASP A 4 5.89 -11.91 11.66
C ASP A 4 6.88 -10.74 11.80
N GLY A 5 7.95 -10.95 12.58
CA GLY A 5 8.89 -9.91 12.94
C GLY A 5 9.62 -9.30 11.74
N ASP A 6 10.00 -10.11 10.76
CA ASP A 6 10.75 -9.64 9.59
C ASP A 6 9.86 -8.80 8.68
N SER A 7 8.61 -9.26 8.45
CA SER A 7 7.60 -8.49 7.72
C SER A 7 7.26 -7.19 8.45
N ALA A 8 7.14 -7.21 9.78
CA ALA A 8 6.82 -6.03 10.57
C ALA A 8 7.92 -4.95 10.49
N VAL A 9 9.20 -5.34 10.48
CA VAL A 9 10.33 -4.41 10.30
C VAL A 9 10.28 -3.75 8.92
N ASN A 10 10.04 -4.53 7.86
CA ASN A 10 9.95 -3.98 6.51
C ASN A 10 8.77 -3.00 6.37
N VAL A 11 7.60 -3.35 6.90
CA VAL A 11 6.44 -2.45 6.91
C VAL A 11 6.74 -1.17 7.68
N ALA A 12 7.36 -1.25 8.86
CA ALA A 12 7.73 -0.07 9.63
C ALA A 12 8.75 0.81 8.91
N ALA A 13 9.72 0.20 8.22
CA ALA A 13 10.71 0.92 7.42
C ALA A 13 10.06 1.65 6.24
N LEU A 14 9.18 0.99 5.48
CA LEU A 14 8.45 1.60 4.37
C LEU A 14 7.57 2.76 4.83
N VAL A 15 6.84 2.60 5.94
CA VAL A 15 6.04 3.67 6.54
C VAL A 15 6.92 4.86 6.96
N GLY A 16 8.08 4.59 7.57
CA GLY A 16 9.01 5.65 7.96
C GLY A 16 9.61 6.39 6.77
N LEU A 17 9.99 5.66 5.71
CA LEU A 17 10.52 6.24 4.49
C LEU A 17 9.47 7.13 3.83
N LEU A 18 8.27 6.61 3.56
CA LEU A 18 7.22 7.36 2.86
C LEU A 18 6.80 8.63 3.61
N ARG A 19 6.77 8.60 4.95
CA ARG A 19 6.40 9.76 5.76
C ARG A 19 7.31 10.98 5.54
N ASP A 20 8.60 10.74 5.31
CA ASP A 20 9.61 11.79 5.22
C ASP A 20 10.24 11.88 3.81
N LEU A 21 9.82 11.04 2.87
CA LEU A 21 10.32 11.02 1.50
C LEU A 21 9.78 12.23 0.76
N ASP A 22 10.70 13.08 0.31
CA ASP A 22 10.35 14.34 -0.33
C ASP A 22 11.24 14.63 -1.52
N VAL A 23 10.71 15.37 -2.49
CA VAL A 23 11.40 15.81 -3.69
C VAL A 23 10.91 17.20 -4.09
N GLU A 24 11.82 18.01 -4.65
CA GLU A 24 11.48 19.37 -5.04
C GLU A 24 10.32 19.40 -6.07
N ASN A 25 9.24 20.08 -5.67
CA ASN A 25 7.99 20.25 -6.42
C ASN A 25 7.21 18.97 -6.72
N ASP A 26 7.51 17.84 -6.07
CA ASP A 26 6.79 16.58 -6.23
C ASP A 26 6.40 16.30 -7.70
N TYR A 27 7.42 16.32 -8.57
CA TYR A 27 7.17 16.39 -10.00
C TYR A 27 6.70 15.02 -10.52
N PRO A 28 5.76 14.94 -11.50
CA PRO A 28 5.12 13.68 -11.93
C PRO A 28 6.02 12.56 -12.49
N GLY A 29 7.33 12.78 -12.57
CA GLY A 29 8.31 11.78 -13.00
C GLY A 29 9.16 11.23 -11.86
N PHE A 30 9.02 11.76 -10.65
CA PHE A 30 9.49 11.12 -9.44
C PHE A 30 8.45 10.05 -9.12
N VAL A 31 8.88 8.78 -9.12
CA VAL A 31 7.96 7.64 -8.98
C VAL A 31 8.35 6.69 -7.84
N VAL A 32 9.16 7.20 -6.90
CA VAL A 32 9.83 6.35 -5.90
C VAL A 32 8.88 6.05 -4.76
N ASP A 33 8.19 7.07 -4.30
CA ASP A 33 7.03 7.05 -3.42
C ASP A 33 5.94 6.10 -3.90
N GLU A 34 5.49 6.12 -5.15
CA GLU A 34 4.43 5.21 -5.60
C GLU A 34 4.94 3.77 -5.64
N LEU A 35 6.23 3.57 -5.98
CA LEU A 35 6.85 2.25 -5.94
C LEU A 35 6.90 1.70 -4.50
N LEU A 36 7.26 2.54 -3.52
CA LEU A 36 7.32 2.17 -2.11
C LEU A 36 5.92 2.00 -1.51
N GLY A 37 4.96 2.86 -1.86
CA GLY A 37 3.55 2.79 -1.47
C GLY A 37 2.90 1.50 -1.96
N ARG A 38 3.12 1.15 -3.24
CA ARG A 38 2.65 -0.12 -3.80
C ARG A 38 3.22 -1.33 -3.07
N GLU A 39 4.52 -1.32 -2.74
CA GLU A 39 5.13 -2.41 -1.98
C GLU A 39 4.60 -2.48 -0.54
N LEU A 40 4.35 -1.34 0.10
CA LEU A 40 3.73 -1.30 1.43
C LEU A 40 2.32 -1.92 1.41
N ALA A 41 1.49 -1.56 0.42
CA ALA A 41 0.16 -2.15 0.24
C ALA A 41 0.24 -3.67 0.07
N ALA A 42 1.16 -4.14 -0.76
CA ALA A 42 1.44 -5.55 -0.99
C ALA A 42 1.83 -6.29 0.31
N MET A 43 2.81 -5.77 1.06
CA MET A 43 3.27 -6.38 2.31
C MET A 43 2.17 -6.44 3.37
N LEU A 44 1.34 -5.40 3.45
CA LEU A 44 0.21 -5.37 4.38
C LEU A 44 -0.82 -6.46 4.03
N ALA A 45 -1.13 -6.62 2.75
CA ALA A 45 -2.09 -7.62 2.27
C ALA A 45 -1.62 -9.06 2.47
N GLY A 46 -0.33 -9.32 2.27
CA GLY A 46 0.31 -10.64 2.45
C GLY A 46 0.65 -11.30 1.12
N ASP A 47 0.43 -12.60 1.01
CA ASP A 47 0.79 -13.38 -0.18
C ASP A 47 -0.25 -13.30 -1.30
N GLN A 48 0.07 -13.91 -2.44
CA GLN A 48 -0.87 -14.07 -3.53
C GLN A 48 -2.11 -14.88 -3.10
N PRO A 49 -3.32 -14.52 -3.58
CA PRO A 49 -3.60 -13.48 -4.57
C PRO A 49 -3.83 -12.08 -3.98
N LEU A 50 -3.85 -11.94 -2.64
CA LEU A 50 -4.17 -10.67 -1.97
C LEU A 50 -3.14 -9.59 -2.24
N ARG A 51 -1.87 -9.98 -2.37
CA ARG A 51 -0.78 -9.08 -2.79
C ARG A 51 -1.16 -8.30 -4.06
N LEU A 52 -1.47 -9.02 -5.13
CA LEU A 52 -1.79 -8.41 -6.43
C LEU A 52 -3.03 -7.52 -6.34
N LEU A 53 -4.05 -7.93 -5.56
CA LEU A 53 -5.24 -7.13 -5.35
C LEU A 53 -4.93 -5.81 -4.64
N ALA A 54 -4.05 -5.82 -3.65
CA ALA A 54 -3.64 -4.61 -2.94
C ALA A 54 -2.79 -3.69 -3.81
N GLU A 55 -1.86 -4.23 -4.60
CA GLU A 55 -1.07 -3.46 -5.58
C GLU A 55 -1.98 -2.76 -6.60
N ALA A 56 -3.01 -3.45 -7.10
CA ALA A 56 -3.97 -2.86 -8.03
C ALA A 56 -4.89 -1.82 -7.34
N THR A 57 -5.29 -2.08 -6.11
CA THR A 57 -6.14 -1.17 -5.32
C THR A 57 -5.39 0.11 -4.94
N PHE A 58 -4.10 0.01 -4.64
CA PHE A 58 -3.22 1.14 -4.39
C PHE A 58 -3.27 2.15 -5.54
N HIS A 59 -3.08 1.72 -6.78
CA HIS A 59 -3.15 2.63 -7.95
C HIS A 59 -4.50 3.33 -8.12
N VAL A 60 -5.60 2.72 -7.65
CA VAL A 60 -6.92 3.37 -7.66
C VAL A 60 -7.08 4.35 -6.49
N ALA A 61 -6.53 4.00 -5.32
CA ALA A 61 -6.57 4.82 -4.13
C ALA A 61 -5.69 6.07 -4.28
N ASP A 62 -4.48 5.90 -4.80
CA ASP A 62 -3.47 6.93 -5.08
C ASP A 62 -4.05 8.09 -5.91
N VAL A 63 -4.73 7.80 -7.03
CA VAL A 63 -5.42 8.82 -7.84
C VAL A 63 -6.47 9.64 -7.07
N ARG A 64 -6.93 9.16 -5.91
CA ARG A 64 -7.93 9.82 -5.04
C ARG A 64 -7.31 10.44 -3.80
N THR A 65 -6.07 10.14 -3.48
CA THR A 65 -5.33 10.78 -2.39
C THR A 65 -4.56 11.95 -2.99
N HIS A 66 -4.53 13.05 -2.27
CA HIS A 66 -3.80 14.24 -2.69
C HIS A 66 -3.04 14.74 -1.48
N GLY A 67 -1.73 14.92 -1.63
CA GLY A 67 -0.89 15.59 -0.65
C GLY A 67 -1.30 17.05 -0.42
N ASP A 68 -0.88 17.58 0.72
CA ASP A 68 -0.91 19.02 0.97
C ASP A 68 0.19 19.72 0.16
N GLU A 69 0.00 21.00 -0.21
CA GLU A 69 1.00 21.75 -1.02
C GLU A 69 2.39 21.84 -0.35
N ASP A 70 2.44 21.74 0.98
CA ASP A 70 3.67 21.75 1.79
C ASP A 70 4.00 20.35 2.37
N GLY A 71 3.32 19.30 1.90
CA GLY A 71 3.50 17.92 2.33
C GLY A 71 4.73 17.26 1.71
N ALA A 72 5.25 16.22 2.36
CA ALA A 72 6.28 15.37 1.76
C ALA A 72 5.65 14.55 0.62
N ALA A 73 6.37 14.42 -0.50
CA ALA A 73 5.92 13.67 -1.67
C ALA A 73 5.35 12.27 -1.33
N GLY A 74 6.01 11.50 -0.45
CA GLY A 74 5.53 10.16 -0.11
C GLY A 74 4.35 10.08 0.87
N ALA A 75 3.83 11.20 1.36
CA ALA A 75 2.84 11.20 2.45
C ALA A 75 1.44 10.75 2.01
N ASP A 76 0.99 11.13 0.82
CA ASP A 76 -0.29 10.69 0.28
C ASP A 76 -0.23 9.23 -0.22
N ASP A 77 0.88 8.83 -0.81
CA ASP A 77 1.17 7.44 -1.16
C ASP A 77 1.16 6.51 0.06
N LEU A 78 1.67 6.98 1.20
CA LEU A 78 1.56 6.26 2.47
C LEU A 78 0.10 6.00 2.83
N ASP A 79 -0.76 7.01 2.75
CA ASP A 79 -2.18 6.89 3.07
C ASP A 79 -2.92 5.97 2.09
N ALA A 80 -2.63 6.10 0.79
CA ALA A 80 -3.16 5.22 -0.24
C ALA A 80 -2.76 3.76 0.00
N ALA A 81 -1.50 3.51 0.36
CA ALA A 81 -0.96 2.19 0.63
C ALA A 81 -1.57 1.55 1.87
N LEU A 82 -1.70 2.31 2.97
CA LEU A 82 -2.34 1.86 4.20
C LEU A 82 -3.80 1.50 3.94
N ALA A 83 -4.54 2.32 3.19
CA ALA A 83 -5.93 2.06 2.83
C ALA A 83 -6.05 0.78 1.99
N ALA A 84 -5.28 0.67 0.90
CA ALA A 84 -5.34 -0.47 -0.02
C ALA A 84 -4.94 -1.79 0.65
N GLY A 85 -3.83 -1.79 1.39
CA GLY A 85 -3.34 -2.97 2.09
C GLY A 85 -4.28 -3.45 3.19
N ALA A 86 -4.81 -2.54 4.01
CA ALA A 86 -5.71 -2.89 5.10
C ALA A 86 -7.09 -3.35 4.60
N GLN A 87 -7.68 -2.64 3.64
CA GLN A 87 -9.00 -2.98 3.08
C GLN A 87 -9.02 -4.37 2.46
N THR A 88 -7.91 -4.80 1.84
CA THR A 88 -7.76 -6.13 1.22
C THR A 88 -7.92 -7.26 2.24
N ARG A 89 -7.72 -6.98 3.53
CA ARG A 89 -7.83 -7.96 4.62
C ARG A 89 -9.11 -7.84 5.44
N LEU A 90 -9.90 -6.78 5.23
CA LEU A 90 -11.15 -6.62 5.96
C LEU A 90 -12.13 -7.73 5.57
N PRO A 91 -12.83 -8.34 6.53
CA PRO A 91 -13.87 -9.32 6.22
C PRO A 91 -15.09 -8.64 5.57
N GLY A 92 -15.95 -9.44 4.93
CA GLY A 92 -17.23 -8.97 4.39
C GLY A 92 -17.28 -8.88 2.86
N TRP A 93 -16.19 -9.22 2.17
CA TRP A 93 -16.20 -9.38 0.73
C TRP A 93 -16.96 -10.65 0.33
N PRO A 94 -18.05 -10.56 -0.46
CA PRO A 94 -18.81 -11.75 -0.84
C PRO A 94 -17.95 -12.81 -1.57
N TRP A 95 -16.93 -12.37 -2.32
CA TRP A 95 -16.05 -13.27 -3.07
C TRP A 95 -15.08 -14.07 -2.18
N THR A 96 -14.84 -13.65 -0.92
CA THR A 96 -14.01 -14.40 0.05
C THR A 96 -14.82 -15.35 0.93
N ALA A 97 -16.16 -15.33 0.83
CA ALA A 97 -17.03 -16.08 1.73
C ALA A 97 -17.08 -17.60 1.43
N GLY A 98 -16.60 -18.02 0.27
CA GLY A 98 -16.59 -19.41 -0.17
C GLY A 98 -15.17 -19.96 -0.41
N PRO A 99 -15.04 -21.27 -0.70
CA PRO A 99 -13.78 -21.85 -1.16
C PRO A 99 -13.26 -21.09 -2.38
N SER A 100 -11.95 -20.84 -2.44
CA SER A 100 -11.34 -20.23 -3.62
C SER A 100 -11.59 -21.15 -4.83
N PRO A 101 -12.15 -20.64 -5.95
CA PRO A 101 -12.29 -21.46 -7.16
C PRO A 101 -10.92 -21.82 -7.78
N PHE A 102 -9.83 -21.25 -7.24
CA PHE A 102 -8.46 -21.47 -7.66
C PHE A 102 -7.62 -22.22 -6.62
N SER A 103 -8.20 -22.69 -5.51
CA SER A 103 -7.46 -23.56 -4.57
C SER A 103 -7.27 -24.94 -5.20
N VAL A 104 -6.03 -25.28 -5.53
CA VAL A 104 -5.59 -26.64 -5.91
C VAL A 104 -5.09 -27.41 -4.70
#